data_AF-A0A2G6HBZ8-F1
#
_entry.id   AF-A0A2G6HBZ8-F1
#
_cell.length_a   1.000
_cell.length_b   1.000
_cell.length_c   1.000
_cell.angle_alpha   90.00
_cell.angle_beta   90.00
_cell.angle_gamma   90.00
#
_symmetry.space_group_name_H-M   'P 1'
#
loop_
_entity.id
_entity.type
_entity.pdbx_description
1 polymer ?
#
loop_
_entity_poly.entity_id
_entity_poly.type
_entity_poly.pdbx_seq_one_letter_code
_entity_poly.pdbx_strand_id
1 'polypeptide(L)'
;MADELTRLAGRWQQLPLDQALSYAGHLRTIAQELFHAVAGRDGSLVDDTRGTVDGGTEPCTSTGPGAIVPDLGAAAALDQLRVAVFDATQLADPALDARVAESLTELRRGIRVGRSAYPA
;
A
#
# COMPACT_ATOMS: atom_id res chain seq x y z
N MET A 1 -11.93 -5.77 7.31
CA MET A 1 -10.57 -5.19 7.20
C MET A 1 -9.53 -6.08 7.87
N ALA A 2 -9.39 -6.04 9.20
CA ALA A 2 -8.32 -6.74 9.94
C ALA A 2 -8.28 -8.26 9.72
N ASP A 3 -9.42 -8.94 9.76
CA ASP A 3 -9.48 -10.39 9.53
C ASP A 3 -9.04 -10.78 8.11
N GLU A 4 -9.34 -9.93 7.12
CA GLU A 4 -8.97 -10.19 5.73
C GLU A 4 -7.46 -9.99 5.53
N LEU A 5 -6.87 -8.98 6.16
CA LEU A 5 -5.41 -8.80 6.22
C LEU A 5 -4.70 -9.98 6.88
N THR A 6 -5.24 -10.50 8.00
CA THR A 6 -4.68 -11.67 8.69
C THR A 6 -4.72 -12.91 7.78
N ARG A 7 -5.84 -13.13 7.09
CA ARG A 7 -5.98 -14.24 6.13
C ARG A 7 -5.05 -14.08 4.92
N LEU A 8 -4.90 -12.85 4.40
CA LEU A 8 -3.99 -12.55 3.30
C LEU A 8 -2.54 -12.80 3.73
N ALA A 9 -2.15 -12.35 4.92
CA ALA A 9 -0.81 -12.52 5.46
C ALA A 9 -0.44 -13.99 5.67
N GLY A 10 -1.33 -14.76 6.29
CA GLY A 10 -1.12 -16.20 6.47
C GLY A 10 -0.97 -16.94 5.14
N ARG A 11 -1.65 -16.47 4.09
CA ARG A 11 -1.49 -17.02 2.73
C ARG A 11 -0.21 -16.54 2.04
N TRP A 12 0.16 -15.26 2.21
CA TRP A 12 1.39 -14.66 1.68
C TRP A 12 2.64 -15.41 2.16
N GLN A 13 2.69 -15.74 3.45
CA GLN A 13 3.80 -16.50 4.04
C GLN A 13 3.93 -17.94 3.51
N GLN A 14 2.88 -18.48 2.88
CA GLN A 14 2.88 -19.83 2.31
C GLN A 14 3.17 -19.86 0.80
N LEU A 15 3.38 -18.70 0.17
CA LEU A 15 3.66 -18.62 -1.27
C LEU A 15 5.14 -18.84 -1.58
N PRO A 16 5.46 -19.54 -2.70
CA PRO A 16 6.80 -19.54 -3.26
C PRO A 16 7.25 -18.11 -3.59
N LEU A 17 8.56 -17.85 -3.45
CA LEU A 17 9.13 -16.51 -3.61
C LEU A 17 8.87 -15.89 -4.99
N ASP A 18 8.98 -16.68 -6.07
CA ASP A 18 8.70 -16.21 -7.45
C ASP A 18 7.26 -15.70 -7.61
N GLN A 19 6.33 -16.37 -6.93
CA GLN A 19 4.93 -15.99 -6.96
C GLN A 19 4.67 -14.77 -6.09
N ALA A 20 5.30 -14.70 -4.91
CA ALA A 20 5.25 -13.50 -4.06
C ALA A 20 5.81 -12.27 -4.79
N LEU A 21 6.92 -12.40 -5.52
CA LEU A 21 7.51 -11.33 -6.34
C LEU A 21 6.57 -10.90 -7.47
N SER A 22 5.87 -11.83 -8.13
CA SER A 22 4.90 -11.52 -9.18
C SER A 22 3.69 -10.71 -8.67
N TYR A 23 3.27 -10.94 -7.41
CA TYR A 23 2.16 -10.21 -6.80
C TYR A 23 2.59 -8.97 -6.00
N ALA A 24 3.89 -8.78 -5.73
CA ALA A 24 4.41 -7.67 -4.93
C ALA A 24 4.13 -6.31 -5.58
N GLY A 25 4.22 -6.21 -6.91
CA GLY A 25 3.88 -4.98 -7.63
C GLY A 25 2.42 -4.58 -7.44
N HIS A 26 1.50 -5.55 -7.47
CA HIS A 26 0.08 -5.30 -7.27
C HIS A 26 -0.25 -4.87 -5.83
N LEU A 27 0.38 -5.51 -4.83
CA LEU A 27 0.31 -5.06 -3.43
C LEU A 27 0.75 -3.60 -3.27
N ARG A 28 1.85 -3.23 -3.92
CA ARG A 28 2.40 -1.88 -3.84
C ARG A 28 1.50 -0.85 -4.50
N THR A 29 0.86 -1.15 -5.62
CA THR A 29 -0.15 -0.26 -6.24
C THR A 29 -1.28 0.03 -5.27
N ILE A 30 -1.85 -1.00 -4.63
CA ILE A 30 -2.92 -0.83 -3.64
C ILE A 30 -2.42 0.02 -2.46
N ALA A 31 -1.24 -0.27 -1.92
CA ALA A 31 -0.66 0.51 -0.83
C ALA A 31 -0.45 1.99 -1.23
N GLN A 32 0.06 2.25 -2.44
CA GLN A 32 0.25 3.61 -2.95
C GLN A 32 -1.06 4.38 -3.11
N GLU A 33 -2.11 3.74 -3.61
CA GLU A 33 -3.44 4.34 -3.73
C GLU A 33 -4.00 4.72 -2.36
N LEU A 34 -3.83 3.85 -1.36
CA LEU A 34 -4.22 4.13 0.02
C LEU A 34 -3.42 5.30 0.61
N PHE A 35 -2.10 5.31 0.46
CA PHE A 35 -1.27 6.42 0.93
C PHE A 35 -1.64 7.74 0.24
N HIS A 36 -1.97 7.72 -1.05
CA HIS A 36 -2.44 8.90 -1.77
C HIS A 36 -3.81 9.38 -1.25
N ALA A 37 -4.74 8.44 -1.02
CA ALA A 37 -6.05 8.75 -0.45
C ALA A 37 -5.93 9.34 0.97
N VAL A 38 -4.98 8.86 1.78
CA VAL A 38 -4.70 9.39 3.12
C VAL A 38 -4.07 10.77 3.05
N ALA A 39 -3.02 10.94 2.24
CA ALA A 39 -2.33 12.22 2.06
C ALA A 39 -3.25 13.31 1.50
N GLY A 40 -4.19 12.96 0.62
CA GLY A 40 -5.19 13.88 0.08
C GLY A 40 -6.18 14.42 1.11
N ARG A 41 -6.29 13.81 2.31
CA ARG A 41 -7.14 14.29 3.40
C ARG A 41 -6.37 15.02 4.50
N ASP A 42 -5.14 14.59 4.78
CA ASP A 42 -4.26 15.23 5.77
C ASP A 42 -3.71 16.58 5.25
N GLY A 43 -3.50 16.70 3.93
CA GLY A 43 -2.93 17.88 3.27
C GLY A 43 -3.80 19.16 3.24
N SER A 44 -4.96 19.18 3.90
CA SER A 44 -5.80 20.37 4.00
C SER A 44 -5.34 21.38 5.07
N LEU A 45 -4.26 21.10 5.80
CA LEU A 45 -3.68 22.00 6.81
C LEU A 45 -2.24 22.40 6.45
N VAL A 46 -2.05 23.01 5.28
CA VAL A 46 -0.90 23.90 5.00
C VAL A 46 -1.34 25.02 4.06
N ASP A 47 -2.03 26.00 4.63
CA ASP A 47 -2.13 27.34 4.06
C ASP A 47 -0.98 28.19 4.64
N ASP A 48 -0.28 28.92 3.76
CA ASP A 48 0.76 29.93 3.98
C ASP A 48 2.08 29.50 4.69
N THR A 49 3.27 29.61 4.07
CA THR A 49 3.82 30.87 3.54
C THR A 49 4.94 30.59 2.53
N ARG A 50 4.87 31.34 1.44
CA ARG A 50 5.87 31.51 0.37
C ARG A 50 7.25 31.87 0.95
N GLY A 51 8.23 30.98 0.80
CA GLY A 51 9.63 31.26 1.08
C GLY A 51 10.50 30.96 -0.14
N THR A 52 10.86 32.00 -0.89
CA THR A 52 11.97 31.94 -1.85
C THR A 52 13.25 31.67 -1.06
N VAL A 53 13.73 30.43 -1.05
CA VAL A 53 15.10 30.10 -0.64
C VAL A 53 15.90 29.78 -1.89
N ASP A 54 16.73 30.74 -2.26
CA ASP A 54 17.91 30.57 -3.11
C ASP A 54 18.98 29.83 -2.30
N GLY A 55 19.67 28.86 -2.91
CA GLY A 55 20.81 28.17 -2.31
C GLY A 55 20.77 26.65 -2.49
N GLY A 56 21.71 26.14 -3.30
CA GLY A 56 21.80 24.74 -3.71
C GLY A 56 21.74 23.76 -2.55
N THR A 57 20.67 22.98 -2.54
CA THR A 57 20.59 21.73 -1.81
C THR A 57 20.36 20.68 -2.88
N GLU A 58 21.22 19.66 -2.93
CA GLU A 58 20.97 18.44 -3.69
C GLU A 58 19.51 17.99 -3.45
N PRO A 59 18.84 17.29 -4.39
CA PRO A 59 17.54 16.72 -4.10
C PRO A 59 17.71 15.64 -3.03
N CYS A 60 17.80 16.03 -1.76
CA CYS A 60 17.41 15.21 -0.64
C CYS A 60 16.00 14.76 -1.00
N THR A 61 15.80 13.45 -1.16
CA THR A 61 14.49 12.82 -1.36
C THR A 61 13.69 13.01 -0.07
N SER A 62 13.29 14.26 0.19
CA SER A 62 12.37 14.63 1.24
C SER A 62 11.00 14.20 0.72
N THR A 63 10.62 13.03 1.19
CA THR A 63 9.29 12.44 1.09
C THR A 63 8.25 13.46 1.56
N GLY A 64 7.72 14.24 0.62
CA GLY A 64 6.54 15.06 0.82
C GLY A 64 5.27 14.21 0.96
N PRO A 65 4.14 14.81 1.36
CA PRO A 65 2.85 14.12 1.43
C PRO A 65 2.49 13.59 0.03
N GLY A 66 2.60 12.27 -0.16
CA GLY A 66 2.45 11.60 -1.46
C GLY A 66 3.72 10.91 -2.00
N ALA A 67 4.79 10.80 -1.20
CA ALA A 67 5.98 10.08 -1.62
C ALA A 67 5.68 8.67 -2.11
N ILE A 68 6.37 8.31 -3.19
CA ILE A 68 6.27 7.00 -3.82
C ILE A 68 6.74 5.95 -2.82
N VAL A 69 5.87 4.99 -2.48
CA VAL A 69 6.18 3.87 -1.58
C VAL A 69 7.44 3.18 -2.11
N PRO A 70 8.55 3.12 -1.36
CA PRO A 70 9.79 2.55 -1.86
C PRO A 70 9.64 1.06 -2.15
N ASP A 71 10.31 0.55 -3.18
CA ASP A 71 10.33 -0.90 -3.44
C ASP A 71 11.30 -1.58 -2.48
N LEU A 72 10.75 -2.14 -1.40
CA LEU A 72 11.51 -2.85 -0.37
C LEU A 72 11.46 -4.38 -0.58
N GLY A 73 10.94 -4.84 -1.72
CA GLY A 73 10.81 -6.26 -2.07
C GLY A 73 9.60 -6.97 -1.46
N ALA A 74 9.41 -8.24 -1.83
CA ALA A 74 8.20 -9.02 -1.53
C ALA A 74 7.94 -9.25 -0.03
N ALA A 75 8.98 -9.27 0.80
CA ALA A 75 8.83 -9.41 2.25
C ALA A 75 8.20 -8.14 2.87
N ALA A 76 8.61 -6.97 2.40
CA ALA A 76 8.15 -5.69 2.90
C ALA A 76 6.83 -5.21 2.26
N ALA A 77 6.49 -5.68 1.05
CA ALA A 77 5.26 -5.27 0.35
C ALA A 77 3.97 -5.52 1.17
N LEU A 78 3.90 -6.65 1.90
CA LEU A 78 2.77 -6.93 2.79
C LEU A 78 2.75 -6.02 4.01
N ASP A 79 3.92 -5.70 4.55
CA ASP A 79 4.07 -4.81 5.70
C ASP A 79 3.67 -3.36 5.34
N GLN A 80 4.12 -2.89 4.16
CA GLN A 80 3.71 -1.61 3.59
C GLN A 80 2.20 -1.52 3.38
N LEU A 81 1.56 -2.58 2.88
CA LEU A 81 0.10 -2.62 2.78
C LEU A 81 -0.57 -2.57 4.15
N ARG A 82 -0.05 -3.29 5.16
CA ARG A 82 -0.61 -3.27 6.52
C ARG A 82 -0.59 -1.87 7.12
N VAL A 83 0.53 -1.15 6.96
CA VAL A 83 0.65 0.24 7.40
C VAL A 83 -0.35 1.13 6.66
N ALA A 84 -0.42 1.03 5.33
CA ALA A 84 -1.34 1.85 4.54
C ALA A 84 -2.83 1.62 4.90
N VAL A 85 -3.21 0.36 5.17
CA VAL A 85 -4.56 0.04 5.65
C VAL A 85 -4.78 0.57 7.07
N PHE A 86 -3.78 0.47 7.95
CA PHE A 86 -3.89 1.04 9.29
C PHE A 86 -4.14 2.55 9.23
N ASP A 87 -3.36 3.29 8.42
CA ASP A 87 -3.55 4.73 8.22
C ASP A 87 -4.94 5.06 7.63
N ALA A 88 -5.41 4.25 6.68
CA ALA A 88 -6.76 4.39 6.14
C ALA A 88 -7.86 4.19 7.21
N THR A 89 -7.69 3.19 8.10
CA THR A 89 -8.66 2.97 9.19
C THR A 89 -8.65 4.11 10.23
N GLN A 90 -7.51 4.78 10.41
CA GLN A 90 -7.42 5.94 11.30
C GLN A 90 -8.19 7.16 10.78
N LEU A 91 -8.46 7.23 9.47
CA LEU A 91 -9.32 8.27 8.86
C LEU A 91 -10.82 8.03 9.13
N ALA A 92 -11.21 6.84 9.61
CA ALA A 92 -12.58 6.46 9.89
C ALA A 92 -13.56 6.74 8.73
N ASP A 93 -13.12 6.54 7.48
CA ASP A 93 -13.93 6.73 6.27
C ASP A 93 -14.55 5.37 5.84
N PRO A 94 -15.87 5.16 6.02
CA PRO A 94 -16.51 3.89 5.71
C PRO A 94 -16.52 3.56 4.21
N ALA A 95 -16.47 4.57 3.32
CA ALA A 95 -16.42 4.36 1.88
C ALA A 95 -15.03 3.89 1.44
N LEU A 96 -13.97 4.45 2.04
CA LEU A 96 -12.61 3.98 1.84
C LEU A 96 -12.48 2.55 2.36
N ASP A 97 -12.92 2.27 3.58
CA ASP A 97 -12.88 0.94 4.20
C ASP A 97 -13.53 -0.15 3.34
N ALA A 98 -14.70 0.14 2.76
CA ALA A 98 -15.40 -0.79 1.87
C ALA A 98 -14.59 -1.09 0.61
N ARG A 99 -14.03 -0.06 -0.03
CA ARG A 99 -13.19 -0.20 -1.24
C ARG A 99 -11.91 -0.97 -0.94
N VAL A 100 -11.28 -0.72 0.20
CA VAL A 100 -10.09 -1.47 0.61
C VAL A 100 -10.46 -2.94 0.83
N ALA A 101 -11.61 -3.23 1.45
CA ALA A 101 -12.01 -4.60 1.78
C ALA A 101 -12.31 -5.43 0.51
N GLU A 102 -12.92 -4.79 -0.49
CA GLU A 102 -13.12 -5.35 -1.82
C GLU A 102 -11.77 -5.65 -2.49
N SER A 103 -10.86 -4.67 -2.52
CA SER A 103 -9.53 -4.82 -3.12
C SER A 103 -8.71 -5.96 -2.50
N LEU A 104 -8.73 -6.09 -1.16
CA LEU A 104 -8.08 -7.21 -0.46
C LEU A 104 -8.70 -8.57 -0.80
N THR A 105 -10.02 -8.61 -0.98
CA THR A 105 -10.75 -9.83 -1.35
C THR A 105 -10.39 -10.26 -2.77
N GLU A 106 -10.33 -9.32 -3.71
CA GLU A 106 -9.92 -9.57 -5.09
C GLU A 106 -8.47 -10.05 -5.17
N LEU A 107 -7.55 -9.38 -4.47
CA LEU A 107 -6.16 -9.81 -4.39
C LEU A 107 -6.03 -11.24 -3.86
N ARG A 108 -6.75 -11.58 -2.78
CA ARG A 108 -6.75 -12.94 -2.23
C ARG A 108 -7.30 -13.96 -3.24
N ARG A 109 -8.32 -13.61 -4.04
CA ARG A 109 -8.85 -14.47 -5.10
C ARG A 109 -7.83 -14.67 -6.21
N GLY A 110 -7.17 -13.60 -6.68
CA GLY A 110 -6.12 -13.66 -7.70
C GLY A 110 -4.98 -14.58 -7.31
N ILE A 111 -4.47 -14.45 -6.07
CA ILE A 111 -3.44 -15.33 -5.52
C ILE A 111 -3.87 -16.81 -5.54
N ARG A 112 -5.12 -17.11 -5.21
CA ARG A 112 -5.64 -18.49 -5.23
C ARG A 112 -5.71 -19.06 -6.65
N VAL A 113 -6.14 -18.25 -7.61
CA VAL A 113 -6.24 -18.66 -9.02
C VAL A 113 -4.86 -18.87 -9.63
N GLY A 114 -3.90 -17.99 -9.34
CA GLY A 114 -2.51 -18.13 -9.81
C GLY A 114 -1.78 -19.37 -9.28
N ARG A 115 -2.15 -19.87 -8.09
CA ARG A 115 -1.61 -21.14 -7.56
C ARG A 115 -2.21 -22.38 -8.26
N SER A 116 -3.35 -22.26 -8.93
CA SER A 116 -4.00 -23.37 -9.66
C SER A 116 -3.41 -23.62 -11.05
N ALA A 117 -2.47 -22.78 -11.52
CA ALA A 117 -1.90 -22.85 -12.86
C ALA A 117 -0.73 -23.86 -13.01
N TYR A 118 -0.44 -24.65 -11.98
CA TYR A 118 0.48 -25.81 -12.07
C TYR A 118 -0.29 -27.09 -11.68
N PRO A 119 -0.54 -28.03 -12.62
CA PRO A 119 -0.99 -29.36 -12.25
C PRO A 119 0.15 -30.13 -11.56
N ALA A 120 -0.22 -30.91 -10.55
CA ALA A 120 0.65 -31.90 -9.90
C ALA A 120 0.91 -33.11 -10.81
#